data_AF-A0AA97H8E6-F1
#
_entry.id   AF-A0AA97H8E6-F1
#
_cell.length_a   1.000
_cell.length_b   1.000
_cell.length_c   1.000
_cell.angle_alpha   90.00
_cell.angle_beta   90.00
_cell.angle_gamma   90.00
#
_symmetry.space_group_name_H-M   'P 1'
#
loop_
_entity.id
_entity.type
_entity.pdbx_description
1 polymer ?
#
loop_
_entity_poly.entity_id
_entity_poly.type
_entity_poly.pdbx_seq_one_letter_code
_entity_poly.pdbx_strand_id
1 'polypeptide(L)'
;MSQVQRREAVYDLIQLRCPLQEALARLSTFEWPSQEELATAFARDIGHALDEFWAGKISADDLCVWAEELQGREDIALNPEDRDFLADALFQLSTPEICGPADEVALALRVRLT
;
A
#
# COMPACT_ATOMS: atom_id res chain seq x y z
N MET A 1 -14.89 17.96 1.82
CA MET A 1 -13.73 17.64 2.69
C MET A 1 -12.50 18.35 2.14
N SER A 2 -11.45 18.61 2.94
CA SER A 2 -10.24 19.33 2.48
C SER A 2 -9.16 18.39 1.93
N GLN A 3 -8.27 18.90 1.07
CA GLN A 3 -7.10 18.14 0.58
C GLN A 3 -6.20 17.64 1.74
N VAL A 4 -6.09 18.41 2.82
CA VAL A 4 -5.34 18.00 4.03
C VAL A 4 -5.97 16.74 4.64
N GLN A 5 -7.30 16.69 4.75
CA GLN A 5 -7.99 15.51 5.30
C GLN A 5 -7.81 14.28 4.42
N ARG A 6 -7.79 14.47 3.09
CA ARG A 6 -7.53 13.41 2.11
C ARG A 6 -6.11 12.89 2.24
N ARG A 7 -5.11 13.78 2.28
CA ARG A 7 -3.71 13.42 2.48
C ARG A 7 -3.50 12.58 3.74
N GLU A 8 -4.11 12.96 4.86
CA GLU A 8 -3.99 12.15 6.08
C GLU A 8 -4.65 10.79 5.92
N ALA A 9 -5.82 10.70 5.27
CA ALA A 9 -6.45 9.41 4.98
C ALA A 9 -5.59 8.52 4.06
N VAL A 10 -4.89 9.11 3.09
CA VAL A 10 -3.95 8.40 2.22
C VAL A 10 -2.74 7.91 3.02
N TYR A 11 -2.20 8.71 3.95
CA TYR A 11 -1.14 8.24 4.83
C TYR A 11 -1.60 7.15 5.81
N ASP A 12 -2.86 7.19 6.26
CA ASP A 12 -3.42 6.11 7.09
C ASP A 12 -3.42 4.78 6.34
N LEU A 13 -3.69 4.80 5.03
CA LEU A 13 -3.59 3.64 4.14
C LEU A 13 -2.11 3.22 3.90
N ILE A 14 -1.26 4.14 3.41
CA ILE A 14 0.15 3.84 3.06
C ILE A 14 0.87 3.22 4.25
N GLN A 15 0.68 3.79 5.44
CA GLN A 15 1.43 3.43 6.64
C GLN A 15 0.65 2.51 7.58
N LEU A 16 -0.51 2.00 7.17
CA LEU A 16 -1.36 1.12 7.98
C LEU A 16 -1.58 1.64 9.42
N ARG A 17 -1.84 2.95 9.56
CA ARG A 17 -1.99 3.61 10.88
C ARG A 17 -3.27 3.20 11.63
N CYS A 18 -4.21 2.61 10.91
CA CYS A 18 -5.46 2.04 11.40
C CYS A 18 -5.77 0.76 10.61
N PRO A 19 -6.76 -0.05 11.03
CA PRO A 19 -7.19 -1.22 10.26
C PRO A 19 -7.49 -0.84 8.80
N LEU A 20 -7.06 -1.68 7.86
CA LEU A 20 -7.16 -1.40 6.42
C LEU A 20 -8.56 -0.96 5.99
N GLN A 21 -9.59 -1.67 6.45
CA GLN A 21 -10.98 -1.36 6.13
C GLN A 21 -11.43 0.02 6.62
N GLU A 22 -10.89 0.51 7.74
CA GLU A 22 -11.17 1.87 8.23
C GLU A 22 -10.51 2.94 7.35
N ALA A 23 -9.28 2.69 6.90
CA ALA A 23 -8.59 3.58 5.96
C ALA A 23 -9.36 3.67 4.63
N LEU A 24 -9.80 2.54 4.07
CA LEU A 24 -10.57 2.49 2.83
C LEU A 24 -11.94 3.19 2.97
N ALA A 25 -12.66 2.94 4.06
CA ALA A 25 -13.94 3.59 4.32
C ALA A 25 -13.80 5.12 4.47
N ARG A 26 -12.68 5.58 5.03
CA ARG A 26 -12.38 7.01 5.09
C ARG A 26 -12.07 7.57 3.70
N LEU A 27 -11.28 6.84 2.90
CA LEU A 27 -10.91 7.25 1.55
C LEU A 27 -12.09 7.30 0.58
N SER A 28 -13.10 6.44 0.75
CA SER A 28 -14.32 6.44 -0.08
C SER A 28 -15.20 7.69 0.11
N THR A 29 -14.93 8.52 1.12
CA THR A 29 -15.65 9.79 1.34
C THR A 29 -15.13 10.95 0.48
N PHE A 30 -13.98 10.78 -0.18
CA PHE A 30 -13.38 11.77 -1.06
C PHE A 30 -13.73 11.49 -2.53
N GLU A 31 -13.80 12.55 -3.34
CA GLU A 31 -14.03 12.42 -4.77
C GLU A 31 -12.87 11.72 -5.48
N TRP A 32 -13.19 10.82 -6.39
CA TRP A 32 -12.23 10.05 -7.19
C TRP A 32 -12.48 10.32 -8.68
N PRO A 33 -11.43 10.54 -9.51
CA PRO A 33 -9.99 10.51 -9.21
C PRO A 33 -9.47 11.77 -8.50
N SER A 34 -8.22 11.72 -8.01
CA SER A 34 -7.49 12.92 -7.56
C SER A 34 -6.95 13.71 -8.75
N GLN A 35 -6.78 15.02 -8.62
CA GLN A 35 -6.05 15.81 -9.63
C GLN A 35 -4.56 15.96 -9.30
N GLU A 36 -4.15 15.60 -8.07
CA GLU A 36 -2.81 15.82 -7.54
C GLU A 36 -2.36 14.61 -6.71
N GLU A 37 -1.05 14.33 -6.74
CA GLU A 37 -0.39 13.44 -5.78
C GLU A 37 -0.32 14.14 -4.42
N LEU A 38 -0.86 13.51 -3.38
CA LEU A 38 -0.99 14.13 -2.05
C LEU A 38 -0.02 13.53 -1.03
N ALA A 39 0.37 12.27 -1.22
CA ALA A 39 1.27 11.55 -0.34
C ALA A 39 2.31 10.75 -1.14
N THR A 40 3.38 10.32 -0.47
CA THR A 40 4.45 9.53 -1.07
C THR A 40 4.63 8.23 -0.29
N ALA A 41 4.62 7.11 -1.01
CA ALA A 41 4.98 5.79 -0.49
C ALA A 41 6.48 5.53 -0.65
N PHE A 42 7.08 4.86 0.33
CA PHE A 42 8.51 4.57 0.43
C PHE A 42 8.74 3.08 0.66
N ALA A 43 9.96 2.59 0.39
CA ALA A 43 10.28 1.18 0.59
C ALA A 43 10.04 0.68 2.03
N ARG A 44 10.18 1.58 3.02
CA ARG A 44 9.85 1.29 4.43
C ARG A 44 8.38 0.95 4.66
N ASP A 45 7.47 1.46 3.83
CA ASP A 45 6.03 1.22 3.96
C ASP A 45 5.70 -0.23 3.50
N ILE A 46 6.39 -0.73 2.47
CA ILE A 46 6.39 -2.18 2.13
C ILE A 46 6.92 -2.99 3.32
N GLY A 47 8.09 -2.62 3.85
CA GLY A 47 8.68 -3.32 4.99
C GLY A 47 7.74 -3.39 6.19
N HIS A 48 7.04 -2.30 6.49
CA HIS A 48 6.05 -2.23 7.56
C HIS A 48 4.84 -3.13 7.29
N ALA A 49 4.27 -3.11 6.08
CA ALA A 49 3.15 -3.98 5.73
C ALA A 49 3.51 -5.47 5.87
N LEU A 50 4.72 -5.85 5.46
CA LEU A 50 5.22 -7.21 5.66
C LEU A 50 5.35 -7.56 7.16
N ASP A 51 5.83 -6.62 7.99
CA ASP A 51 5.90 -6.83 9.45
C ASP A 51 4.51 -7.03 10.08
N GLU A 52 3.52 -6.24 9.67
CA GLU A 52 2.14 -6.36 10.17
C GLU A 52 1.50 -7.69 9.71
N PHE A 53 1.79 -8.16 8.49
CA PHE A 53 1.38 -9.47 7.99
C PHE A 53 1.98 -10.61 8.81
N TRP A 54 3.30 -10.62 9.04
CA TRP A 54 3.97 -11.67 9.83
C TRP A 54 3.59 -11.62 11.31
N ALA A 55 3.21 -10.46 11.83
CA ALA A 55 2.63 -10.31 13.16
C ALA A 55 1.17 -10.82 13.26
N GLY A 56 0.56 -11.20 12.13
CA GLY A 56 -0.83 -11.67 12.05
C GLY A 56 -1.87 -10.56 12.24
N LYS A 57 -1.48 -9.30 12.07
CA LYS A 57 -2.38 -8.14 12.23
C LYS A 57 -3.16 -7.81 10.97
N ILE A 58 -2.60 -8.16 9.81
CA ILE A 58 -3.30 -8.17 8.52
C ILE A 58 -3.17 -9.56 7.89
N SER A 59 -4.19 -9.98 7.16
CA SER A 59 -4.17 -11.25 6.42
C SER A 59 -3.42 -11.13 5.09
N ALA A 60 -3.21 -12.26 4.41
CA ALA A 60 -2.70 -12.25 3.04
C ALA A 60 -3.64 -11.49 2.10
N ASP A 61 -4.96 -11.67 2.25
CA ASP A 61 -5.97 -10.95 1.47
C ASP A 61 -5.91 -9.44 1.75
N ASP A 62 -5.74 -9.02 3.00
CA ASP A 62 -5.56 -7.61 3.35
C ASP A 62 -4.28 -7.04 2.74
N LEU A 63 -3.18 -7.81 2.72
CA LEU A 63 -1.92 -7.39 2.10
C LEU A 63 -2.08 -7.19 0.58
N CYS A 64 -2.83 -8.07 -0.09
CA CYS A 64 -3.17 -7.92 -1.51
C CYS A 64 -3.98 -6.64 -1.75
N VAL A 65 -5.07 -6.46 -0.98
CA VAL A 65 -5.96 -5.29 -1.12
C VAL A 65 -5.20 -3.99 -0.84
N TRP A 66 -4.34 -3.96 0.18
CA TRP A 66 -3.48 -2.82 0.46
C TRP A 66 -2.57 -2.48 -0.73
N ALA A 67 -1.93 -3.48 -1.33
CA ALA A 67 -1.05 -3.27 -2.47
C ALA A 67 -1.81 -2.81 -3.73
N GLU A 68 -2.99 -3.38 -3.98
CA GLU A 68 -3.88 -2.99 -5.08
C GLU A 68 -4.31 -1.53 -4.96
N GLU A 69 -4.71 -1.12 -3.76
CA GLU A 69 -5.12 0.26 -3.47
C GLU A 69 -3.94 1.23 -3.59
N LEU A 70 -2.73 0.87 -3.17
CA LEU A 70 -1.55 1.73 -3.37
C LEU A 70 -1.18 1.88 -4.84
N GLN A 71 -1.30 0.80 -5.62
CA GLN A 71 -0.96 0.78 -7.04
C GLN A 71 -1.97 1.53 -7.90
N GLY A 72 -3.27 1.40 -7.60
CA GLY A 72 -4.35 1.97 -8.40
C GLY A 72 -4.60 3.45 -8.17
N ARG A 73 -3.94 4.07 -7.19
CA ARG A 73 -4.29 5.40 -6.72
C ARG A 73 -3.43 6.53 -7.29
N GLU A 74 -4.09 7.50 -7.94
CA GLU A 74 -3.48 8.71 -8.50
C GLU A 74 -3.10 9.78 -7.44
N ASP A 75 -3.58 9.66 -6.19
CA ASP A 75 -3.18 10.53 -5.08
C ASP A 75 -1.91 10.07 -4.35
N ILE A 76 -1.24 9.01 -4.83
CA ILE A 76 -0.04 8.42 -4.24
C ILE A 76 1.13 8.49 -5.23
N ALA A 77 2.17 9.24 -4.86
CA ALA A 77 3.46 9.18 -5.51
C ALA A 77 4.29 8.00 -4.96
N LEU A 78 5.13 7.41 -5.80
CA LEU A 78 6.19 6.49 -5.35
C LEU A 78 7.49 7.26 -5.16
N ASN A 79 8.23 6.99 -4.07
CA ASN A 79 9.53 7.58 -3.81
C ASN A 79 10.45 7.38 -5.03
N PRO A 80 11.02 8.46 -5.63
CA PRO A 80 11.81 8.34 -6.85
C PRO A 80 13.05 7.45 -6.73
N GLU A 81 13.68 7.39 -5.55
CA GLU A 81 14.89 6.60 -5.32
C GLU A 81 14.62 5.08 -5.38
N ASP A 82 13.41 4.67 -5.00
CA ASP A 82 13.00 3.25 -4.92
C ASP A 82 11.84 2.93 -5.87
N ARG A 83 11.56 3.81 -6.85
CA ARG A 83 10.32 3.77 -7.64
C ARG A 83 10.08 2.42 -8.32
N ASP A 84 11.13 1.87 -8.94
CA ASP A 84 11.04 0.60 -9.65
C ASP A 84 10.78 -0.56 -8.69
N PHE A 85 11.46 -0.56 -7.53
CA PHE A 85 11.23 -1.55 -6.49
C PHE A 85 9.80 -1.46 -5.93
N LEU A 86 9.32 -0.25 -5.65
CA LEU A 86 7.97 -0.02 -5.13
C LEU A 86 6.89 -0.47 -6.11
N ALA A 87 7.01 -0.08 -7.38
CA ALA A 87 6.05 -0.47 -8.41
C ALA A 87 6.03 -2.00 -8.60
N ASP A 88 7.19 -2.63 -8.63
CA ASP A 88 7.34 -4.09 -8.75
C ASP A 88 6.77 -4.83 -7.53
N ALA A 89 7.08 -4.37 -6.32
CA ALA A 89 6.59 -4.97 -5.08
C ALA A 89 5.06 -4.85 -4.95
N LEU A 90 4.50 -3.67 -5.23
CA LEU A 90 3.06 -3.45 -5.19
C LEU A 90 2.35 -4.30 -6.24
N PHE A 91 2.88 -4.38 -7.47
CA PHE A 91 2.32 -5.25 -8.51
C PHE A 91 2.33 -6.72 -8.10
N GLN A 92 3.44 -7.23 -7.57
CA GLN A 92 3.54 -8.64 -7.17
C GLN A 92 2.57 -8.99 -6.04
N LEU A 93 2.40 -8.08 -5.07
CA LEU A 93 1.49 -8.28 -3.95
C LEU A 93 0.01 -8.12 -4.36
N SER A 94 -0.31 -7.20 -5.26
CA SER A 94 -1.68 -6.96 -5.70
C SER A 94 -2.22 -8.01 -6.67
N THR A 95 -1.32 -8.81 -7.28
CA THR A 95 -1.66 -9.70 -8.39
C THR A 95 -1.26 -11.17 -8.13
N PRO A 96 -1.72 -11.79 -7.03
CA PRO A 96 -1.27 -13.12 -6.62
C PRO A 96 -1.60 -14.24 -7.62
N GLU A 97 -2.60 -14.04 -8.47
CA GLU A 97 -2.96 -14.96 -9.56
C GLU A 97 -1.92 -14.98 -10.69
N ILE A 98 -1.09 -13.95 -10.81
CA ILE A 98 0.00 -13.85 -11.79
C ILE A 98 1.36 -14.13 -11.12
N CYS A 99 1.58 -13.56 -9.93
CA CYS A 99 2.88 -13.55 -9.26
C CYS A 99 3.07 -14.68 -8.23
N GLY A 100 2.00 -15.42 -7.92
CA GLY A 100 1.97 -16.43 -6.89
C GLY A 100 1.35 -15.92 -5.58
N PRO A 101 1.08 -16.81 -4.62
CA PRO A 101 0.46 -16.46 -3.35
C PRO A 101 1.19 -15.31 -2.62
N ALA A 102 0.42 -14.40 -2.01
CA ALA A 102 0.97 -13.20 -1.39
C ALA A 102 1.95 -13.48 -0.24
N ASP A 103 1.81 -14.63 0.43
CA ASP A 103 2.73 -15.09 1.48
C ASP A 103 4.10 -15.51 0.90
N GLU A 104 4.14 -16.15 -0.27
CA GLU A 104 5.38 -16.47 -0.97
C GLU A 104 6.07 -15.20 -1.48
N VAL A 105 5.30 -14.29 -2.07
CA VAL A 105 5.79 -12.97 -2.53
C VAL A 105 6.32 -12.15 -1.35
N ALA A 106 5.58 -12.10 -0.23
CA ALA A 106 5.96 -11.41 0.99
C ALA A 106 7.32 -11.89 1.53
N LEU A 107 7.54 -13.22 1.51
CA LEU A 107 8.82 -13.80 1.89
C LEU A 107 9.96 -13.36 0.96
N ALA A 108 9.74 -13.41 -0.37
CA ALA A 108 10.74 -12.99 -1.36
C ALA A 108 11.09 -11.50 -1.24
N LEU A 109 10.09 -10.63 -1.04
CA LEU A 109 10.29 -9.20 -0.83
C LEU A 109 11.05 -8.91 0.46
N ARG A 110 10.80 -9.67 1.53
CA ARG A 110 11.52 -9.50 2.79
C ARG A 110 13.02 -9.72 2.62
N VAL A 111 13.42 -10.72 1.86
CA VAL A 111 14.84 -10.98 1.55
C VAL A 111 15.46 -9.82 0.74
N ARG A 112 14.70 -9.22 -0.20
CA ARG A 112 15.17 -8.08 -1.01
C ARG A 112 15.35 -6.79 -0.21
N LEU A 113 14.64 -6.63 0.90
CA LEU A 113 14.70 -5.46 1.79
C LEU A 113 15.84 -5.53 2.83
N THR A 114 16.56 -6.66 2.91
CA THR A 114 17.64 -6.90 3.89
C THR A 114 19.01 -6.60 3.30
#